data_AF-A0AA43FAF9-F1
#
_entry.id   AF-A0AA43FAF9-F1
#
_cell.length_a   1.000
_cell.length_b   1.000
_cell.length_c   1.000
_cell.angle_alpha   90.00
_cell.angle_beta   90.00
_cell.angle_gamma   90.00
#
_symmetry.space_group_name_H-M   'P 1'
#
loop_
_entity.id
_entity.type
_entity.pdbx_description
1 polymer ?
#
loop_
_entity_poly.entity_id
_entity_poly.type
_entity_poly.pdbx_seq_one_letter_code
_entity_poly.pdbx_strand_id
1 'polypeptide(L)'
;ATISKGYDSGASAAIAKPLDIRSALTISRIGRRGVDDSGEEIAEKLGIPVKSVSERRSAYRNIDLVLAGLGESRDLNMTLFDYPDDLTLLVLGTAGDFVWQSGFKKKFNDSNHFLDRYDTTSCQLAEWRLHKGVFLANVPSIGASRIDCLKQINDSSGMDPWRIGGDYDRPIPRRILEQHGVRRDKFGIKKNGSISNYQRYYFNDSEQQNDLKVFFELHGKRMPGAILGRFVDIIHYIRLKLAELLRRKKLVKVAESLRLPDYSDLLFVWANARLARNNYSLVPKESDLEPAEAQDIRTVR
;
A
#
# COMPACT_ATOMS: atom_id res chain seq x y z
N ALA A 1 -7.40 -0.65 -12.72
CA ALA A 1 -8.03 -0.44 -11.39
C ALA A 1 -7.67 -1.60 -10.47
N THR A 2 -7.53 -1.40 -9.16
CA THR A 2 -7.47 -2.53 -8.22
C THR A 2 -8.89 -2.98 -7.85
N ILE A 3 -9.09 -4.27 -7.62
CA ILE A 3 -10.37 -4.84 -7.22
C ILE A 3 -10.17 -5.98 -6.22
N SER A 4 -11.01 -6.03 -5.18
CA SER A 4 -11.02 -7.09 -4.17
C SER A 4 -12.46 -7.38 -3.74
N LYS A 5 -12.68 -8.36 -2.86
CA LYS A 5 -14.01 -8.62 -2.27
C LYS A 5 -14.45 -7.56 -1.26
N GLY A 6 -13.63 -6.54 -1.01
CA GLY A 6 -14.01 -5.37 -0.22
C GLY A 6 -15.07 -4.51 -0.92
N TYR A 7 -15.58 -3.51 -0.21
CA TYR A 7 -16.48 -2.52 -0.80
C TYR A 7 -15.73 -1.55 -1.74
N ASP A 8 -14.58 -1.08 -1.28
CA ASP A 8 -14.07 0.20 -1.73
C ASP A 8 -13.44 0.13 -3.13
N SER A 9 -12.62 -0.89 -3.36
CA SER A 9 -11.91 -1.10 -4.63
C SER A 9 -12.88 -1.41 -5.78
N GLY A 10 -13.87 -2.27 -5.53
CA GLY A 10 -14.94 -2.56 -6.49
C GLY A 10 -15.78 -1.34 -6.83
N ALA A 11 -16.24 -0.58 -5.83
CA ALA A 11 -17.01 0.63 -6.07
C ALA A 11 -16.19 1.69 -6.83
N SER A 12 -14.90 1.81 -6.52
CA SER A 12 -13.97 2.71 -7.23
C SER A 12 -13.81 2.31 -8.69
N ALA A 13 -13.67 1.01 -8.97
CA ALA A 13 -13.62 0.50 -10.34
C ALA A 13 -14.94 0.73 -11.11
N ALA A 14 -16.08 0.59 -10.43
CA ALA A 14 -17.39 0.88 -11.03
C ALA A 14 -17.56 2.36 -11.36
N ILE A 15 -17.18 3.27 -10.46
CA ILE A 15 -17.18 4.73 -10.70
C ILE A 15 -16.28 5.08 -11.90
N ALA A 16 -15.10 4.49 -11.97
CA ALA A 16 -14.13 4.77 -13.03
C ALA A 16 -14.40 3.98 -14.33
N LYS A 17 -15.42 3.12 -14.38
CA LYS A 17 -15.75 2.30 -15.56
C LYS A 17 -15.88 3.10 -16.87
N PRO A 18 -16.48 4.31 -16.90
CA PRO A 18 -16.56 5.13 -18.11
C PRO A 18 -15.21 5.58 -18.70
N LEU A 19 -14.10 5.36 -18.00
CA LEU A 19 -12.74 5.65 -18.48
C LEU A 19 -12.11 4.49 -19.27
N ASP A 20 -12.90 3.51 -19.70
CA ASP A 20 -12.45 2.32 -20.45
C ASP A 20 -11.26 1.61 -19.79
N ILE A 21 -11.48 1.16 -18.54
CA ILE A 21 -10.44 0.51 -17.73
C ILE A 21 -9.83 -0.69 -18.48
N ARG A 22 -8.55 -0.56 -18.87
CA ARG A 22 -7.77 -1.60 -19.57
C ARG A 22 -7.74 -2.93 -18.82
N SER A 23 -7.54 -2.88 -17.51
CA SER A 23 -7.57 -4.08 -16.66
C SER A 23 -7.84 -3.77 -15.19
N ALA A 24 -8.58 -4.67 -14.54
CA ALA A 24 -8.66 -4.82 -13.10
C ALA A 24 -7.51 -5.69 -12.58
N LEU A 25 -6.93 -5.34 -11.44
CA LEU A 25 -5.85 -6.05 -10.77
C LEU A 25 -6.36 -6.62 -9.44
N THR A 26 -6.19 -7.92 -9.22
CA THR A 26 -6.76 -8.62 -8.05
C THR A 26 -5.82 -9.70 -7.49
N ILE A 27 -6.00 -10.03 -6.20
CA ILE A 27 -5.19 -11.02 -5.48
C ILE A 27 -6.10 -12.12 -4.91
N SER A 28 -5.95 -13.35 -5.39
CA SER A 28 -6.84 -14.50 -5.06
C SER A 28 -6.41 -15.36 -3.88
N ARG A 29 -5.22 -15.12 -3.32
CA ARG A 29 -4.74 -15.76 -2.08
C ARG A 29 -3.90 -14.76 -1.32
N ILE A 30 -4.41 -14.26 -0.20
CA ILE A 30 -3.72 -13.29 0.65
C ILE A 30 -3.20 -13.97 1.91
N GLY A 31 -1.92 -13.72 2.18
CA GLY A 31 -1.26 -14.08 3.42
C GLY A 31 -1.18 -15.58 3.62
N ARG A 32 -0.72 -15.99 4.80
CA ARG A 32 -0.46 -17.41 5.07
C ARG A 32 -1.70 -18.30 5.13
N ARG A 33 -2.85 -17.73 5.46
CA ARG A 33 -4.11 -18.47 5.52
C ARG A 33 -4.75 -18.64 4.13
N GLY A 34 -4.16 -18.04 3.09
CA GLY A 34 -4.66 -18.13 1.72
C GLY A 34 -6.08 -17.61 1.60
N VAL A 35 -6.40 -16.53 2.32
CA VAL A 35 -7.75 -15.94 2.26
C VAL A 35 -7.96 -15.43 0.85
N ASP A 36 -9.01 -15.91 0.21
CA ASP A 36 -9.36 -15.47 -1.13
C ASP A 36 -10.15 -14.16 -1.08
N ASP A 37 -9.47 -13.10 -1.48
CA ASP A 37 -9.99 -11.73 -1.59
C ASP A 37 -10.11 -11.29 -3.05
N SER A 38 -10.16 -12.25 -3.99
CA SER A 38 -10.23 -11.97 -5.42
C SER A 38 -11.51 -11.21 -5.76
N GLY A 39 -11.38 -10.05 -6.41
CA GLY A 39 -12.49 -9.33 -7.03
C GLY A 39 -12.82 -9.77 -8.47
N GLU A 40 -12.38 -10.94 -8.93
CA GLU A 40 -12.66 -11.44 -10.30
C GLU A 40 -14.14 -11.42 -10.66
N GLU A 41 -14.99 -11.98 -9.79
CA GLU A 41 -16.45 -12.01 -10.04
C GLU A 41 -17.03 -10.59 -10.15
N ILE A 42 -16.48 -9.62 -9.40
CA ILE A 42 -16.92 -8.22 -9.46
C ILE A 42 -16.47 -7.61 -10.80
N ALA A 43 -15.22 -7.84 -11.21
CA ALA A 43 -14.68 -7.34 -12.47
C ALA A 43 -15.46 -7.88 -13.67
N GLU A 44 -15.78 -9.18 -13.66
CA GLU A 44 -16.58 -9.83 -14.69
C GLU A 44 -17.97 -9.18 -14.82
N LYS A 45 -18.65 -8.93 -13.70
CA LYS A 45 -19.95 -8.23 -13.71
C LYS A 45 -19.85 -6.79 -14.17
N LEU A 46 -18.75 -6.11 -13.87
CA LEU A 46 -18.48 -4.78 -14.39
C LEU A 46 -18.08 -4.79 -15.87
N GLY A 47 -17.78 -5.94 -16.47
CA GLY A 47 -17.28 -6.05 -17.84
C GLY A 47 -15.85 -5.54 -18.00
N ILE A 48 -15.03 -5.63 -16.94
CA ILE A 48 -13.64 -5.17 -16.93
C ILE A 48 -12.70 -6.38 -17.02
N PRO A 49 -11.76 -6.43 -17.99
CA PRO A 49 -10.77 -7.50 -18.06
C PRO A 49 -9.98 -7.61 -16.77
N VAL A 50 -9.72 -8.82 -16.27
CA VAL A 50 -9.09 -9.03 -14.96
C VAL A 50 -7.73 -9.72 -15.07
N LYS A 51 -6.74 -9.19 -14.35
CA LYS A 51 -5.44 -9.82 -14.09
C LYS A 51 -5.37 -10.23 -12.63
N SER A 52 -5.32 -11.53 -12.41
CA SER A 52 -5.32 -12.13 -11.08
C SER A 52 -3.95 -12.72 -10.77
N VAL A 53 -3.44 -12.42 -9.58
CA VAL A 53 -2.18 -12.98 -9.08
C VAL A 53 -2.40 -13.63 -7.72
N SER A 54 -1.64 -14.69 -7.45
CA SER A 54 -1.60 -15.30 -6.13
C SER A 54 -0.48 -14.62 -5.32
N GLU A 55 -0.77 -14.15 -4.09
CA GLU A 55 0.29 -13.59 -3.24
C GLU A 55 1.28 -14.69 -2.87
N ARG A 56 2.53 -14.52 -3.32
CA ARG A 56 3.65 -15.34 -2.92
C ARG A 56 4.74 -14.41 -2.44
N ARG A 57 5.28 -14.69 -1.26
CA ARG A 57 6.40 -13.90 -0.69
C ARG A 57 7.59 -13.81 -1.63
N SER A 58 7.83 -14.88 -2.40
CA SER A 58 8.89 -14.95 -3.40
C SER A 58 8.67 -14.03 -4.62
N ALA A 59 7.44 -13.55 -4.83
CA ALA A 59 7.06 -12.78 -6.01
C ALA A 59 7.10 -11.26 -5.80
N TYR A 60 7.41 -10.77 -4.59
CA TYR A 60 7.62 -9.34 -4.37
C TYR A 60 8.89 -8.87 -5.07
N ARG A 61 8.78 -7.72 -5.74
CA ARG A 61 9.82 -7.11 -6.57
C ARG A 61 10.01 -5.66 -6.12
N ASN A 62 11.12 -5.02 -6.51
CA ASN A 62 11.34 -3.59 -6.28
C ASN A 62 11.19 -3.20 -4.78
N ILE A 63 11.74 -4.02 -3.89
CA ILE A 63 11.54 -3.85 -2.43
C ILE A 63 12.18 -2.55 -1.95
N ASP A 64 13.39 -2.26 -2.43
CA ASP A 64 14.06 -0.97 -2.28
C ASP A 64 13.18 0.21 -2.68
N LEU A 65 12.52 0.19 -3.84
CA LEU A 65 11.62 1.27 -4.26
C LEU A 65 10.42 1.48 -3.32
N VAL A 66 9.91 0.42 -2.68
CA VAL A 66 8.82 0.55 -1.70
C VAL A 66 9.34 1.05 -0.34
N LEU A 67 10.51 0.54 0.09
CA LEU A 67 11.14 0.96 1.34
C LEU A 67 11.67 2.40 1.27
N ALA A 68 12.01 2.91 0.10
CA ALA A 68 12.47 4.30 -0.06
C ALA A 68 11.37 5.33 0.26
N GLY A 69 10.09 4.95 0.26
CA GLY A 69 9.00 5.86 0.63
C GLY A 69 8.93 6.16 2.13
N LEU A 70 8.88 5.13 2.98
CA LEU A 70 8.74 5.26 4.45
C LEU A 70 9.51 4.21 5.27
N GLY A 71 10.33 3.38 4.63
CA GLY A 71 11.03 2.27 5.30
C GLY A 71 10.14 1.07 5.66
N GLU A 72 8.87 1.09 5.25
CA GLU A 72 7.89 0.07 5.58
C GLU A 72 7.52 -0.83 4.39
N SER A 73 7.31 -2.12 4.64
CA SER A 73 7.00 -3.12 3.59
C SER A 73 5.50 -3.29 3.26
N ARG A 74 4.64 -2.32 3.63
CA ARG A 74 3.17 -2.49 3.62
C ARG A 74 2.60 -2.69 2.20
N ASP A 75 2.98 -1.84 1.26
CA ASP A 75 2.40 -1.81 -0.09
C ASP A 75 3.14 -2.70 -1.12
N LEU A 76 3.95 -3.66 -0.65
CA LEU A 76 4.65 -4.61 -1.54
C LEU A 76 3.69 -5.42 -2.42
N ASN A 77 2.43 -5.59 -2.02
CA ASN A 77 1.39 -6.23 -2.84
C ASN A 77 1.22 -5.55 -4.21
N MET A 78 1.51 -4.25 -4.32
CA MET A 78 1.44 -3.54 -5.59
C MET A 78 2.51 -4.00 -6.58
N THR A 79 3.63 -4.54 -6.10
CA THR A 79 4.77 -5.01 -6.91
C THR A 79 4.55 -6.38 -7.55
N LEU A 80 3.44 -7.06 -7.20
CA LEU A 80 3.08 -8.37 -7.73
C LEU A 80 2.59 -8.32 -9.18
N PHE A 81 2.15 -7.17 -9.65
CA PHE A 81 1.58 -7.01 -10.98
C PHE A 81 2.60 -6.46 -11.97
N ASP A 82 2.44 -6.85 -13.23
CA ASP A 82 3.11 -6.23 -14.36
C ASP A 82 2.24 -5.06 -14.85
N TYR A 83 2.74 -3.86 -14.61
CA TYR A 83 2.14 -2.64 -15.12
C TYR A 83 2.63 -2.41 -16.56
N PRO A 84 1.79 -1.84 -17.42
CA PRO A 84 2.23 -1.40 -18.74
C PRO A 84 3.42 -0.44 -18.67
N ASP A 85 4.23 -0.41 -19.74
CA ASP A 85 5.36 0.52 -19.86
C ASP A 85 4.91 1.97 -20.18
N ASP A 86 3.62 2.20 -20.48
CA ASP A 86 3.04 3.53 -20.66
C ASP A 86 2.58 4.16 -19.33
N LEU A 87 2.44 5.50 -19.33
CA LEU A 87 1.93 6.22 -18.17
C LEU A 87 0.56 5.66 -17.77
N THR A 88 0.49 5.12 -16.56
CA THR A 88 -0.64 4.33 -16.09
C THR A 88 -1.39 5.04 -14.97
N LEU A 89 -2.67 5.32 -15.17
CA LEU A 89 -3.57 5.74 -14.09
C LEU A 89 -4.10 4.52 -13.34
N LEU A 90 -3.68 4.36 -12.09
CA LEU A 90 -4.12 3.28 -11.22
C LEU A 90 -5.23 3.74 -10.27
N VAL A 91 -6.46 3.33 -10.61
CA VAL A 91 -7.64 3.54 -9.77
C VAL A 91 -7.58 2.64 -8.54
N LEU A 92 -7.74 3.25 -7.35
CA LEU A 92 -7.64 2.62 -6.04
C LEU A 92 -8.87 2.92 -5.17
N GLY A 93 -9.22 1.96 -4.31
CA GLY A 93 -10.22 2.10 -3.24
C GLY A 93 -9.64 2.49 -1.88
N THR A 94 -8.37 2.89 -1.81
CA THR A 94 -7.75 3.35 -0.56
C THR A 94 -8.53 4.55 0.01
N ALA A 95 -8.63 4.68 1.33
CA ALA A 95 -9.46 5.67 2.05
C ALA A 95 -10.96 5.39 2.12
N GLY A 96 -11.50 4.44 1.35
CA GLY A 96 -12.94 4.14 1.39
C GLY A 96 -13.42 3.71 2.78
N ASP A 97 -12.51 3.21 3.62
CA ASP A 97 -12.81 2.79 4.97
C ASP A 97 -13.01 3.84 6.02
N PHE A 98 -12.61 5.08 5.75
CA PHE A 98 -13.01 6.21 6.57
C PHE A 98 -13.97 7.14 5.84
N VAL A 99 -13.90 7.23 4.50
CA VAL A 99 -14.76 8.13 3.73
C VAL A 99 -16.19 7.59 3.58
N TRP A 100 -16.35 6.28 3.36
CA TRP A 100 -17.66 5.66 3.09
C TRP A 100 -18.20 4.81 4.26
N GLN A 101 -17.65 4.97 5.46
CA GLN A 101 -18.12 4.23 6.63
C GLN A 101 -19.48 4.75 7.13
N SER A 102 -20.37 3.86 7.55
CA SER A 102 -21.55 4.25 8.32
C SER A 102 -21.21 4.58 9.77
N GLY A 103 -21.79 5.66 10.32
CA GLY A 103 -21.78 5.95 11.75
C GLY A 103 -20.37 5.93 12.36
N PHE A 104 -19.61 7.01 12.17
CA PHE A 104 -18.23 7.15 12.63
C PHE A 104 -17.95 6.55 14.01
N LYS A 105 -16.87 5.75 14.10
CA LYS A 105 -16.19 5.55 15.38
C LYS A 105 -15.87 6.93 15.96
N LYS A 106 -16.38 7.21 17.16
CA LYS A 106 -16.32 8.50 17.88
C LYS A 106 -15.02 9.31 17.66
N LYS A 107 -13.86 8.65 17.64
CA LYS A 107 -12.53 9.27 17.48
C LYS A 107 -12.32 10.10 16.20
N PHE A 108 -13.00 9.81 15.09
CA PHE A 108 -12.84 10.56 13.83
C PHE A 108 -13.72 11.82 13.79
N ASN A 109 -14.81 11.85 14.57
CA ASN A 109 -15.67 13.03 14.67
C ASN A 109 -14.99 14.17 15.43
N ASP A 110 -13.99 13.89 16.26
CA ASP A 110 -13.41 14.92 17.14
C ASP A 110 -12.52 15.91 16.38
N SER A 111 -12.07 15.58 15.16
CA SER A 111 -11.23 16.47 14.35
C SER A 111 -11.89 17.07 13.10
N ASN A 112 -13.01 16.51 12.63
CA ASN A 112 -13.74 16.94 11.43
C ASN A 112 -12.86 17.12 10.16
N HIS A 113 -11.67 16.54 10.11
CA HIS A 113 -10.72 16.79 9.02
C HIS A 113 -10.37 15.49 8.28
N PHE A 114 -10.63 15.45 6.97
CA PHE A 114 -10.32 14.29 6.13
C PHE A 114 -8.81 13.99 6.00
N LEU A 115 -7.95 14.93 6.43
CA LEU A 115 -6.49 14.74 6.50
C LEU A 115 -6.06 13.97 7.75
N ASP A 116 -6.93 13.75 8.72
CA ASP A 116 -6.61 13.00 9.94
C ASP A 116 -6.64 11.50 9.65
N ARG A 117 -5.65 11.08 8.87
CA ARG A 117 -5.45 9.68 8.49
C ARG A 117 -4.54 9.02 9.51
N TYR A 118 -5.01 7.91 10.07
CA TYR A 118 -4.22 7.09 11.01
C TYR A 118 -3.34 6.05 10.30
N ASP A 119 -3.41 5.96 8.97
CA ASP A 119 -2.59 5.07 8.16
C ASP A 119 -1.83 5.81 7.07
N THR A 120 -0.71 5.23 6.67
CA THR A 120 0.19 5.75 5.64
C THR A 120 -0.01 5.02 4.31
N THR A 121 -1.17 4.38 4.08
CA THR A 121 -1.36 3.53 2.91
C THR A 121 -1.14 4.32 1.62
N SER A 122 -0.39 3.72 0.70
CA SER A 122 0.09 4.31 -0.56
C SER A 122 1.24 5.30 -0.45
N CYS A 123 1.67 5.71 0.75
CA CYS A 123 2.84 6.59 0.92
C CYS A 123 4.15 5.84 0.64
N GLN A 124 4.21 4.54 0.92
CA GLN A 124 5.37 3.68 0.60
C GLN A 124 5.59 3.55 -0.92
N LEU A 125 4.59 3.89 -1.74
CA LEU A 125 4.67 3.80 -3.19
C LEU A 125 5.27 5.06 -3.85
N ALA A 126 5.76 6.03 -3.07
CA ALA A 126 6.24 7.31 -3.57
C ALA A 126 7.33 7.15 -4.65
N GLU A 127 8.39 6.39 -4.40
CA GLU A 127 9.45 6.12 -5.38
C GLU A 127 9.03 5.09 -6.41
N TRP A 128 8.38 4.01 -5.97
CA TRP A 128 7.92 2.93 -6.84
C TRP A 128 7.04 3.45 -8.00
N ARG A 129 6.10 4.35 -7.72
CA ARG A 129 5.17 4.88 -8.74
C ARG A 129 5.88 5.76 -9.76
N LEU A 130 6.92 6.51 -9.35
CA LEU A 130 7.72 7.33 -10.26
C LEU A 130 8.50 6.44 -11.23
N HIS A 131 9.15 5.39 -10.70
CA HIS A 131 9.90 4.42 -11.49
C HIS A 131 9.03 3.57 -12.43
N LYS A 132 7.76 3.36 -12.10
CA LYS A 132 6.83 2.58 -12.92
C LYS A 132 5.90 3.42 -13.81
N GLY A 133 6.02 4.75 -13.78
CA GLY A 133 5.12 5.63 -14.53
C GLY A 133 3.66 5.52 -14.09
N VAL A 134 3.41 5.26 -12.79
CA VAL A 134 2.06 5.02 -12.24
C VAL A 134 1.56 6.23 -11.47
N PHE A 135 0.36 6.70 -11.81
CA PHE A 135 -0.38 7.73 -11.07
C PHE A 135 -1.48 7.08 -10.24
N LEU A 136 -1.54 7.40 -8.94
CA LEU A 136 -2.53 6.82 -8.04
C LEU A 136 -3.79 7.70 -8.02
N ALA A 137 -4.93 7.13 -8.43
CA ALA A 137 -6.24 7.76 -8.35
C ALA A 137 -7.06 7.11 -7.22
N ASN A 138 -6.95 7.68 -6.01
CA ASN A 138 -7.73 7.25 -4.85
C ASN A 138 -9.16 7.80 -4.97
N VAL A 139 -10.06 7.02 -5.57
CA VAL A 139 -11.45 7.46 -5.83
C VAL A 139 -12.18 7.88 -4.56
N PRO A 140 -12.05 7.18 -3.41
CA PRO A 140 -12.72 7.64 -2.18
C PRO A 140 -12.23 9.01 -1.71
N SER A 141 -11.01 9.42 -2.05
CA SER A 141 -10.50 10.74 -1.67
C SER A 141 -11.08 11.88 -2.51
N ILE A 142 -11.68 11.58 -3.68
CA ILE A 142 -12.32 12.57 -4.53
C ILE A 142 -13.60 13.05 -3.83
N GLY A 143 -13.64 14.34 -3.47
CA GLY A 143 -14.75 14.92 -2.73
C GLY A 143 -14.73 14.66 -1.22
N ALA A 144 -13.66 14.05 -0.67
CA ALA A 144 -13.53 13.81 0.77
C ALA A 144 -13.47 15.11 1.61
N SER A 145 -13.16 16.25 0.98
CA SER A 145 -13.29 17.57 1.62
C SER A 145 -14.73 17.93 2.02
N ARG A 146 -15.72 17.21 1.48
CA ARG A 146 -17.15 17.34 1.80
C ARG A 146 -17.66 16.10 2.54
N ILE A 147 -16.85 15.59 3.47
CA ILE A 147 -17.17 14.39 4.25
C ILE A 147 -18.53 14.47 4.95
N ASP A 148 -18.94 15.66 5.41
CA ASP A 148 -20.25 15.88 6.03
C ASP A 148 -21.41 15.62 5.06
N CYS A 149 -21.27 16.01 3.80
CA CYS A 149 -22.28 15.73 2.78
C CYS A 149 -22.33 14.23 2.47
N LEU A 150 -21.18 13.58 2.38
CA LEU A 150 -21.11 12.12 2.20
C LEU A 150 -21.75 11.39 3.38
N LYS A 151 -21.55 11.87 4.60
CA LYS A 151 -22.21 11.37 5.82
C LYS A 151 -23.72 11.51 5.75
N GLN A 152 -24.22 12.69 5.37
CA GLN A 152 -25.67 12.90 5.20
C GLN A 152 -26.29 11.96 4.17
N ILE A 153 -25.62 11.74 3.03
CA ILE A 153 -26.05 10.77 2.02
C ILE A 153 -26.05 9.36 2.64
N ASN A 154 -24.94 8.99 3.28
CA ASN A 154 -24.74 7.69 3.88
C ASN A 154 -25.78 7.37 4.96
N ASP A 155 -26.21 8.36 5.73
CA ASP A 155 -27.14 8.24 6.87
C ASP A 155 -28.61 8.51 6.46
N SER A 156 -28.86 8.86 5.20
CA SER A 156 -30.21 9.07 4.68
C SER A 156 -31.03 7.77 4.63
N SER A 157 -32.36 7.88 4.76
CA SER A 157 -33.28 6.75 4.57
C SER A 157 -33.23 6.17 3.16
N GLY A 158 -32.83 6.99 2.17
CA GLY A 158 -32.60 6.52 0.81
C GLY A 158 -31.51 5.45 0.70
N MET A 159 -30.63 5.30 1.70
CA MET A 159 -29.61 4.25 1.71
C MET A 159 -30.07 2.92 2.33
N ASP A 160 -31.25 2.87 2.96
CA ASP A 160 -31.72 1.72 3.73
C ASP A 160 -31.74 0.38 2.94
N PRO A 161 -32.11 0.33 1.65
CA PRO A 161 -32.06 -0.92 0.88
C PRO A 161 -30.66 -1.54 0.77
N TRP A 162 -29.62 -0.71 0.91
CA TRP A 162 -28.21 -1.08 0.83
C TRP A 162 -27.54 -1.09 2.21
N ARG A 163 -28.30 -1.08 3.31
CA ARG A 163 -27.73 -1.34 4.63
C ARG A 163 -27.77 -2.82 4.94
N ILE A 164 -26.68 -3.33 5.52
CA ILE A 164 -26.61 -4.69 6.05
C ILE A 164 -26.40 -4.70 7.58
N GLY A 165 -26.09 -3.55 8.16
CA GLY A 165 -25.77 -3.41 9.58
C GLY A 165 -24.36 -3.92 9.96
N GLY A 166 -23.99 -3.66 11.21
CA GLY A 166 -22.70 -4.03 11.78
C GLY A 166 -21.54 -3.06 11.46
N ASP A 167 -20.38 -3.32 12.05
CA ASP A 167 -19.22 -2.40 12.04
C ASP A 167 -18.52 -2.25 10.67
N TYR A 168 -18.94 -3.02 9.66
CA TYR A 168 -18.39 -2.99 8.31
C TYR A 168 -19.40 -2.50 7.27
N ASP A 169 -20.54 -1.95 7.70
CA ASP A 169 -21.58 -1.48 6.78
C ASP A 169 -21.18 -0.20 6.03
N ARG A 170 -21.48 -0.18 4.72
CA ARG A 170 -21.09 0.88 3.77
C ARG A 170 -22.11 0.96 2.63
N PRO A 171 -23.25 1.62 2.85
CA PRO A 171 -24.34 1.60 1.89
C PRO A 171 -24.01 2.30 0.57
N ILE A 172 -23.17 3.35 0.56
CA ILE A 172 -22.77 4.04 -0.69
C ILE A 172 -22.05 3.10 -1.67
N PRO A 173 -20.89 2.49 -1.32
CA PRO A 173 -20.20 1.58 -2.23
C PRO A 173 -21.03 0.32 -2.52
N ARG A 174 -21.85 -0.14 -1.57
CA ARG A 174 -22.79 -1.25 -1.82
C ARG A 174 -23.81 -0.89 -2.89
N ARG A 175 -24.46 0.28 -2.79
CA ARG A 175 -25.39 0.78 -3.79
C ARG A 175 -24.76 0.81 -5.17
N ILE A 176 -23.56 1.39 -5.28
CA ILE A 176 -22.83 1.48 -6.55
C ILE A 176 -22.66 0.10 -7.16
N LEU A 177 -22.18 -0.89 -6.40
CA LEU A 177 -21.93 -2.23 -6.91
C LEU A 177 -23.22 -3.00 -7.24
N GLU A 178 -24.23 -2.96 -6.36
CA GLU A 178 -25.51 -3.64 -6.61
C GLU A 178 -26.25 -3.07 -7.82
N GLN A 179 -26.19 -1.76 -8.05
CA GLN A 179 -26.75 -1.11 -9.25
C GLN A 179 -26.02 -1.52 -10.54
N HIS A 180 -24.77 -1.95 -10.46
CA HIS A 180 -24.03 -2.54 -11.57
C HIS A 180 -24.21 -4.06 -11.68
N GLY A 181 -25.18 -4.65 -10.98
CA GLY A 181 -25.52 -6.06 -11.07
C GLY A 181 -24.61 -7.01 -10.27
N VAL A 182 -23.75 -6.46 -9.40
CA VAL A 182 -22.91 -7.27 -8.51
C VAL A 182 -23.78 -7.78 -7.36
N ARG A 183 -23.86 -9.10 -7.19
CA ARG A 183 -24.69 -9.71 -6.15
C ARG A 183 -24.16 -9.41 -4.75
N ARG A 184 -25.08 -9.11 -3.82
CA ARG A 184 -24.77 -8.68 -2.45
C ARG A 184 -23.95 -9.66 -1.62
N ASP A 185 -24.03 -10.95 -1.92
CA ASP A 185 -23.35 -12.05 -1.24
C ASP A 185 -21.91 -12.24 -1.72
N LYS A 186 -21.48 -11.49 -2.75
CA LYS A 186 -20.16 -11.63 -3.38
C LYS A 186 -19.10 -10.65 -2.89
N PHE A 187 -19.49 -9.62 -2.14
CA PHE A 187 -18.57 -8.59 -1.67
C PHE A 187 -19.03 -7.99 -0.33
N GLY A 188 -18.12 -7.30 0.35
CA GLY A 188 -18.46 -6.51 1.52
C GLY A 188 -18.87 -7.32 2.76
N ILE A 189 -18.67 -8.65 2.76
CA ILE A 189 -19.04 -9.52 3.88
C ILE A 189 -18.06 -9.39 5.05
N LYS A 190 -16.76 -9.32 4.74
CA LYS A 190 -15.70 -9.19 5.75
C LYS A 190 -14.55 -8.35 5.20
N LYS A 191 -13.96 -7.50 6.04
CA LYS A 191 -12.74 -6.77 5.70
C LYS A 191 -11.55 -7.72 5.66
N ASN A 192 -11.00 -7.90 4.48
CA ASN A 192 -9.69 -8.51 4.26
C ASN A 192 -8.74 -7.44 3.74
N GLY A 193 -7.48 -7.48 4.18
CA GLY A 193 -6.44 -6.57 3.70
C GLY A 193 -5.31 -7.38 3.07
N SER A 194 -4.90 -6.99 1.86
CA SER A 194 -3.76 -7.56 1.14
C SER A 194 -2.40 -7.06 1.62
N ILE A 195 -2.40 -5.99 2.40
CA ILE A 195 -1.22 -5.36 2.97
C ILE A 195 -0.62 -6.21 4.09
N SER A 196 0.72 -6.34 4.07
CA SER A 196 1.46 -6.99 5.17
C SER A 196 1.44 -6.09 6.41
N ASN A 197 0.88 -6.58 7.52
CA ASN A 197 0.84 -5.86 8.79
C ASN A 197 2.12 -6.00 9.63
N TYR A 198 3.23 -6.40 9.02
CA TYR A 198 4.50 -6.59 9.70
C TYR A 198 5.65 -6.29 8.75
N GLN A 199 6.75 -5.78 9.32
CA GLN A 199 7.95 -5.44 8.58
C GLN A 199 8.64 -6.69 8.06
N ARG A 200 9.09 -6.64 6.81
CA ARG A 200 9.88 -7.69 6.20
C ARG A 200 11.36 -7.37 6.29
N TYR A 201 12.13 -8.40 6.65
CA TYR A 201 13.59 -8.33 6.74
C TYR A 201 14.28 -9.32 5.81
N TYR A 202 13.53 -10.26 5.22
CA TYR A 202 14.05 -11.20 4.25
C TYR A 202 13.55 -10.88 2.85
N PHE A 203 14.48 -10.62 1.94
CA PHE A 203 14.26 -10.32 0.53
C PHE A 203 14.72 -11.50 -0.32
N ASN A 204 14.01 -11.80 -1.41
CA ASN A 204 14.40 -12.90 -2.29
C ASN A 204 15.51 -12.51 -3.28
N ASP A 205 15.67 -11.21 -3.52
CA ASP A 205 16.79 -10.66 -4.26
C ASP A 205 18.03 -10.75 -3.37
N SER A 206 18.97 -11.62 -3.76
CA SER A 206 20.19 -11.88 -2.99
C SER A 206 21.12 -10.68 -2.95
N GLU A 207 21.12 -9.84 -3.98
CA GLU A 207 21.93 -8.63 -4.03
C GLU A 207 21.39 -7.60 -3.02
N GLN A 208 20.08 -7.31 -3.06
CA GLN A 208 19.44 -6.43 -2.09
C GLN A 208 19.59 -6.97 -0.65
N GLN A 209 19.44 -8.28 -0.46
CA GLN A 209 19.57 -8.92 0.85
C GLN A 209 20.99 -8.78 1.42
N ASN A 210 22.02 -8.93 0.59
CA ASN A 210 23.42 -8.80 0.99
C ASN A 210 23.80 -7.34 1.24
N ASP A 211 23.40 -6.42 0.36
CA ASP A 211 23.63 -4.98 0.53
C ASP A 211 22.98 -4.46 1.82
N LEU A 212 21.74 -4.89 2.13
CA LEU A 212 21.07 -4.55 3.38
C LEU A 212 21.82 -5.09 4.61
N LYS A 213 22.34 -6.32 4.53
CA LYS A 213 23.11 -6.91 5.63
C LYS A 213 24.37 -6.09 5.92
N VAL A 214 25.13 -5.73 4.88
CA VAL A 214 26.33 -4.89 5.01
C VAL A 214 25.97 -3.52 5.58
N PHE A 215 24.87 -2.90 5.11
CA PHE A 215 24.39 -1.63 5.63
C PHE A 215 24.11 -1.70 7.14
N PHE A 216 23.45 -2.77 7.62
CA PHE A 216 23.19 -2.96 9.05
C PHE A 216 24.50 -3.08 9.85
N GLU A 217 25.47 -3.86 9.35
CA GLU A 217 26.79 -4.04 9.99
C GLU A 217 27.53 -2.70 10.13
N LEU A 218 27.54 -1.87 9.08
CA LEU A 218 28.15 -0.52 9.09
C LEU A 218 27.48 0.43 10.09
N HIS A 219 26.20 0.25 10.38
CA HIS A 219 25.46 1.06 11.36
C HIS A 219 25.47 0.43 12.77
N GLY A 220 26.36 -0.54 13.01
CA GLY A 220 26.49 -1.21 14.31
C GLY A 220 25.24 -1.99 14.72
N LYS A 221 24.40 -2.39 13.74
CA LYS A 221 23.20 -3.17 13.97
C LYS A 221 23.37 -4.59 13.45
N ARG A 222 22.67 -5.52 14.09
CA ARG A 222 22.56 -6.89 13.59
C ARG A 222 21.32 -7.02 12.72
N MET A 223 21.49 -7.51 11.50
CA MET A 223 20.38 -7.80 10.60
C MET A 223 19.38 -8.76 11.26
N PRO A 224 18.10 -8.38 11.37
CA PRO A 224 17.07 -9.29 11.86
C PRO A 224 17.04 -10.54 11.00
N GLY A 225 17.13 -11.70 11.65
CA GLY A 225 17.12 -12.97 10.92
C GLY A 225 18.46 -13.42 10.36
N ALA A 226 19.59 -12.80 10.73
CA ALA A 226 20.91 -13.30 10.34
C ALA A 226 21.11 -14.82 10.61
N ILE A 227 20.48 -15.36 11.67
CA ILE A 227 20.45 -16.80 11.96
C ILE A 227 19.21 -17.48 11.34
N LEU A 228 18.06 -16.81 11.37
CA LEU A 228 16.77 -17.41 11.02
C LEU A 228 16.51 -17.44 9.49
N GLY A 229 17.29 -16.70 8.71
CA GLY A 229 17.11 -16.49 7.28
C GLY A 229 15.66 -16.17 6.93
N ARG A 230 15.12 -16.93 5.97
CA ARG A 230 13.72 -16.82 5.49
C ARG A 230 12.64 -16.99 6.56
N PHE A 231 12.97 -17.53 7.74
CA PHE A 231 12.02 -17.72 8.83
C PHE A 231 11.87 -16.48 9.73
N VAL A 232 12.67 -15.43 9.56
CA VAL A 232 12.59 -14.21 10.40
C VAL A 232 11.22 -13.54 10.33
N ASP A 233 10.71 -13.32 9.13
CA ASP A 233 9.37 -12.78 8.88
C ASP A 233 8.29 -13.68 9.50
N ILE A 234 8.58 -14.98 9.58
CA ILE A 234 7.64 -15.93 10.15
C ILE A 234 7.51 -15.73 11.66
N ILE A 235 8.64 -15.65 12.32
CA ILE A 235 8.76 -15.44 13.76
C ILE A 235 8.26 -14.05 14.14
N HIS A 236 8.57 -13.03 13.34
CA HIS A 236 8.10 -11.67 13.56
C HIS A 236 6.56 -11.60 13.55
N TYR A 237 5.92 -12.22 12.56
CA TYR A 237 4.45 -12.32 12.51
C TYR A 237 3.85 -12.99 13.75
N ILE A 238 4.44 -14.12 14.20
CA ILE A 238 3.95 -14.84 15.39
C ILE A 238 4.09 -13.97 16.64
N ARG A 239 5.24 -13.31 16.82
CA ARG A 239 5.50 -12.39 17.93
C ARG A 239 4.49 -11.24 17.96
N LEU A 240 4.17 -10.65 16.81
CA LEU A 240 3.16 -9.60 16.71
C LEU A 240 1.76 -10.09 17.10
N LYS A 241 1.37 -11.30 16.67
CA LYS A 241 0.08 -11.89 17.07
C LYS A 241 0.01 -12.22 18.55
N LEU A 242 1.11 -12.70 19.13
CA LEU A 242 1.20 -12.91 20.57
C LEU A 242 1.12 -11.59 21.35
N ALA A 243 1.85 -10.56 20.90
CA ALA A 243 1.80 -9.23 21.50
C ALA A 243 0.38 -8.61 21.41
N GLU A 244 -0.31 -8.78 20.29
CA GLU A 244 -1.71 -8.34 20.11
C GLU A 244 -2.64 -9.02 21.13
N LEU A 245 -2.49 -10.33 21.32
CA LEU A 245 -3.27 -11.11 22.27
C LEU A 245 -2.97 -10.71 23.73
N LEU A 246 -1.71 -10.47 24.07
CA LEU A 246 -1.30 -10.02 25.40
C LEU A 246 -1.80 -8.62 25.72
N ARG A 247 -1.81 -7.69 24.74
CA ARG A 247 -2.41 -6.36 24.90
C ARG A 247 -3.91 -6.44 25.19
N ARG A 248 -4.64 -7.33 24.52
CA ARG A 248 -6.07 -7.59 24.83
C ARG A 248 -6.27 -8.09 26.25
N LYS A 249 -5.29 -8.83 26.79
CA LYS A 249 -5.24 -9.27 28.20
C LYS A 249 -4.64 -8.23 29.16
N LYS A 250 -4.41 -6.99 28.72
CA LYS A 250 -3.80 -5.89 29.50
C LYS A 250 -2.36 -6.18 29.99
N LEU A 251 -1.66 -7.14 29.39
CA LEU A 251 -0.25 -7.47 29.68
C LEU A 251 0.72 -6.68 28.78
N VAL A 252 0.65 -5.35 28.86
CA VAL A 252 1.31 -4.44 27.90
C VAL A 252 2.85 -4.57 27.91
N LYS A 253 3.48 -4.62 29.09
CA LYS A 253 4.95 -4.72 29.21
C LYS A 253 5.51 -5.99 28.55
N VAL A 254 4.81 -7.12 28.70
CA VAL A 254 5.20 -8.40 28.08
C VAL A 254 4.97 -8.34 26.56
N ALA A 255 3.90 -7.67 26.12
CA ALA A 255 3.67 -7.48 24.69
C ALA A 255 4.75 -6.60 24.03
N GLU A 256 5.29 -5.61 24.74
CA GLU A 256 6.34 -4.74 24.26
C GLU A 256 7.68 -5.46 24.13
N SER A 257 8.05 -6.31 25.10
CA SER A 257 9.31 -7.08 25.04
C SER A 257 9.35 -8.12 23.90
N LEU A 258 8.19 -8.51 23.36
CA LEU A 258 8.09 -9.43 22.23
C LEU A 258 8.28 -8.76 20.87
N ARG A 259 8.22 -7.41 20.80
CA ARG A 259 8.37 -6.71 19.52
C ARG A 259 9.83 -6.77 19.06
N LEU A 260 10.02 -6.99 17.75
CA LEU A 260 11.32 -6.71 17.17
C LEU A 260 11.55 -5.19 17.20
N PRO A 261 12.82 -4.75 17.26
CA PRO A 261 13.14 -3.34 17.06
C PRO A 261 12.51 -2.85 15.76
N ASP A 262 12.00 -1.64 15.81
CA ASP A 262 11.56 -0.94 14.62
C ASP A 262 12.82 -0.40 13.91
N TYR A 263 13.01 -0.83 12.67
CA TYR A 263 14.13 -0.41 11.83
C TYR A 263 13.64 0.35 10.59
N SER A 264 12.40 0.85 10.59
CA SER A 264 11.84 1.57 9.44
C SER A 264 12.73 2.73 9.01
N ASP A 265 13.28 3.51 9.95
CA ASP A 265 14.21 4.61 9.63
C ASP A 265 15.48 4.10 8.92
N LEU A 266 16.08 3.01 9.40
CA LEU A 266 17.28 2.43 8.77
C LEU A 266 16.98 1.84 7.40
N LEU A 267 15.81 1.21 7.24
CA LEU A 267 15.38 0.66 5.96
C LEU A 267 15.09 1.77 4.94
N PHE A 268 14.51 2.89 5.39
CA PHE A 268 14.31 4.08 4.59
C PHE A 268 15.65 4.66 4.11
N VAL A 269 16.62 4.84 5.02
CA VAL A 269 17.96 5.35 4.67
C VAL A 269 18.69 4.40 3.73
N TRP A 270 18.67 3.10 4.02
CA TRP A 270 19.27 2.07 3.17
C TRP A 270 18.72 2.12 1.75
N ALA A 271 17.39 2.11 1.61
CA ALA A 271 16.72 2.09 0.32
C ALA A 271 17.07 3.34 -0.50
N ASN A 272 17.00 4.53 0.11
CA ASN A 272 17.37 5.77 -0.56
C ASN A 272 18.87 5.82 -0.94
N ALA A 273 19.77 5.35 -0.07
CA ALA A 273 21.20 5.27 -0.38
C ALA A 273 21.50 4.30 -1.54
N ARG A 274 20.74 3.20 -1.63
CA ARG A 274 20.83 2.26 -2.76
C ARG A 274 20.31 2.88 -4.06
N LEU A 275 19.16 3.57 -4.02
CA LEU A 275 18.62 4.27 -5.19
C LEU A 275 19.56 5.39 -5.66
N ALA A 276 20.15 6.16 -4.74
CA ALA A 276 21.17 7.16 -5.05
C ALA A 276 22.35 6.55 -5.82
N ARG A 277 22.90 5.42 -5.34
CA ARG A 277 23.99 4.70 -6.02
C ARG A 277 23.56 4.18 -7.41
N ASN A 278 22.37 3.61 -7.53
CA ASN A 278 21.96 2.94 -8.76
C ASN A 278 21.47 3.90 -9.85
N ASN A 279 20.78 4.98 -9.47
CA ASN A 279 20.08 5.85 -10.41
C ASN A 279 20.70 7.25 -10.54
N TYR A 280 21.46 7.70 -9.54
CA TYR A 280 21.98 9.07 -9.46
C TYR A 280 23.51 9.15 -9.45
N SER A 281 24.20 8.10 -9.95
CA SER A 281 25.65 8.12 -10.24
C SER A 281 26.06 9.10 -11.36
N LEU A 282 25.21 10.07 -11.70
CA LEU A 282 25.46 11.16 -12.64
C LEU A 282 25.95 12.45 -11.96
N VAL A 283 26.30 12.43 -10.67
CA VAL A 283 27.23 13.46 -10.18
C VAL A 283 28.55 13.15 -10.88
N PRO A 284 29.04 14.00 -11.80
CA PRO A 284 30.38 13.82 -12.35
C PRO A 284 31.32 13.69 -11.17
N LYS A 285 32.23 12.72 -11.20
CA LYS A 285 33.28 12.70 -10.19
C LYS A 285 33.97 14.07 -10.29
N GLU A 286 34.43 14.66 -9.19
CA GLU A 286 35.21 15.92 -9.25
C GLU A 286 36.42 15.80 -10.21
N SER A 287 36.82 14.58 -10.58
CA SER A 287 37.81 14.31 -11.65
C SER A 287 37.36 14.62 -13.08
N ASP A 288 36.06 14.84 -13.33
CA ASP A 288 35.49 15.11 -14.65
C ASP A 288 35.28 16.63 -14.88
N LEU A 289 35.58 17.46 -13.88
CA LEU A 289 35.65 18.91 -14.01
C LEU A 289 37.09 19.29 -14.39
N GLU A 290 37.43 19.15 -15.67
CA GLU A 290 38.58 19.86 -16.23
C GLU A 290 38.41 21.37 -15.95
N PRO A 291 39.42 22.07 -15.41
CA PRO A 291 39.32 23.49 -15.19
C PRO A 291 39.14 24.18 -16.54
N ALA A 292 38.03 24.90 -16.69
CA ALA A 292 37.80 25.74 -17.87
C ALA A 292 39.03 26.63 -18.07
N GLU A 293 39.72 26.44 -19.19
CA GLU A 293 40.84 27.28 -19.60
C GLU A 293 40.40 28.75 -19.46
N ALA A 294 41.16 29.49 -18.67
CA ALA A 294 41.01 30.92 -18.53
C ALA A 294 41.20 31.56 -19.90
N GLN A 295 40.10 31.76 -20.65
CA GLN A 295 40.12 32.58 -21.85
C GLN A 295 40.37 34.02 -21.42
N ASP A 296 41.59 34.44 -21.72
CA ASP A 296 42.17 35.75 -21.58
C ASP A 296 41.26 36.80 -22.25
N ILE A 297 40.42 37.47 -21.44
CA ILE A 297 39.69 38.66 -21.88
C ILE A 297 40.69 39.83 -21.86
N ARG A 298 41.56 39.84 -22.88
CA ARG A 298 42.27 41.02 -23.30
C ARG A 298 42.15 41.11 -24.81
N THR A 299 41.40 42.11 -25.25
CA THR A 299 41.71 43.09 -26.31
C THR A 299 40.50 43.33 -27.21
N VAL A 300 39.69 44.33 -26.88
CA VAL A 300 39.10 45.24 -27.89
C VAL A 300 39.05 46.64 -27.25
N ARG A 301 40.01 47.48 -27.64
CA ARG A 301 39.89 48.93 -27.73
C ARG A 301 40.11 49.29 -29.18
#